data_AF-A0A970TE34-F1
#
_entry.id   AF-A0A970TE34-F1
#
_cell.length_a   1.000
_cell.length_b   1.000
_cell.length_c   1.000
_cell.angle_alpha   90.00
_cell.angle_beta   90.00
_cell.angle_gamma   90.00
#
_symmetry.space_group_name_H-M   'P 1'
#
loop_
_entity.id
_entity.type
_entity.pdbx_description
1 polymer ?
#
loop_
_entity_poly.entity_id
_entity_poly.type
_entity_poly.pdbx_seq_one_letter_code
_entity_poly.pdbx_strand_id
1 'polypeptide(L)'
;MRMRNLVAVATVIAIAAIPTLAQPANNLLANPDFETLRPITVEDGGLWHGWTIAGEPTVPAEWSFNTRYVGSMEVRRDDPHSGAYYLRVAAPEGDSSHVYQIREDFEVGQWYRISAHIRGGAAG
;
A
#
# COMPACT_ATOMS: atom_id res chain seq x y z
N MET A 1 60.64 37.00 -36.64
CA MET A 1 59.17 36.90 -36.80
C MET A 1 58.73 35.55 -36.22
N ARG A 2 58.23 35.52 -34.96
CA ARG A 2 57.83 34.28 -34.27
C ARG A 2 56.30 34.21 -34.24
N MET A 3 55.75 33.18 -34.88
CA MET A 3 54.32 32.89 -34.92
C MET A 3 53.88 32.36 -33.55
N ARG A 4 52.90 33.02 -32.92
CA ARG A 4 52.28 32.57 -31.65
C ARG A 4 51.10 31.67 -31.99
N ASN A 5 51.21 30.37 -31.72
CA ASN A 5 50.09 29.44 -31.79
C ASN A 5 49.17 29.66 -30.59
N LEU A 6 47.96 30.13 -30.87
CA LEU A 6 46.84 30.14 -29.94
C LEU A 6 46.30 28.70 -29.83
N VAL A 7 46.44 28.10 -28.65
CA VAL A 7 45.73 26.88 -28.30
C VAL A 7 44.46 27.29 -27.58
N ALA A 8 43.31 27.09 -28.23
CA ALA A 8 42.00 27.25 -27.63
C ALA A 8 41.72 26.04 -26.72
N VAL A 9 41.53 26.29 -25.42
CA VAL A 9 41.09 25.27 -24.46
C VAL A 9 39.57 25.20 -24.49
N ALA A 10 39.03 24.13 -25.06
CA ALA A 10 37.60 23.84 -25.03
C ALA A 10 37.26 23.15 -23.70
N THR A 11 36.57 23.85 -22.81
CA THR A 11 36.05 23.28 -21.55
C THR A 11 34.80 22.47 -21.85
N VAL A 12 34.92 21.14 -21.85
CA VAL A 12 33.77 20.22 -21.92
C VAL A 12 33.13 20.16 -20.53
N ILE A 13 31.93 20.74 -20.38
CA ILE A 13 31.12 20.58 -19.18
C ILE A 13 30.50 19.18 -19.23
N ALA A 14 31.14 18.22 -18.56
CA ALA A 14 30.55 16.92 -18.32
C ALA A 14 29.41 17.08 -17.31
N ILE A 15 28.17 16.98 -17.80
CA ILE A 15 26.99 16.84 -16.93
C ILE A 15 27.10 15.45 -16.32
N ALA A 16 27.66 15.37 -15.11
CA ALA A 16 27.61 14.15 -14.32
C ALA A 16 26.12 13.85 -14.06
N ALA A 17 25.62 12.77 -14.67
CA ALA A 17 24.34 12.20 -14.30
C ALA A 17 24.46 11.78 -12.83
N ILE A 18 23.91 12.60 -11.93
CA ILE A 18 23.76 12.22 -10.54
C ILE A 18 22.73 11.10 -10.56
N PRO A 19 23.09 9.84 -10.23
CA PRO A 19 22.09 8.82 -10.03
C PRO A 19 21.22 9.31 -8.88
N THR A 20 19.98 9.68 -9.17
CA THR A 20 18.97 9.88 -8.16
C THR A 20 18.77 8.53 -7.49
N LEU A 21 19.47 8.29 -6.38
CA LEU A 21 19.21 7.14 -5.54
C LEU A 21 17.75 7.26 -5.13
N ALA A 22 16.91 6.36 -5.63
CA ALA A 22 15.53 6.27 -5.19
C ALA A 22 15.58 6.06 -3.68
N GLN A 23 15.21 7.09 -2.92
CA GLN A 23 15.06 6.97 -1.48
C GLN A 23 14.11 5.78 -1.26
N PRO A 24 14.50 4.77 -0.46
CA PRO A 24 13.56 3.72 -0.10
C PRO A 24 12.36 4.43 0.50
N ALA A 25 11.21 4.35 -0.18
CA ALA A 25 10.03 5.05 0.25
C ALA A 25 9.68 4.51 1.62
N ASN A 26 9.79 5.35 2.65
CA ASN A 26 9.18 5.04 3.94
C ASN A 26 7.70 4.85 3.64
N ASN A 27 7.21 3.62 3.75
CA ASN A 27 5.80 3.36 3.58
C ASN A 27 5.08 4.09 4.72
N LEU A 28 4.21 5.02 4.35
CA LEU A 28 3.48 5.77 5.35
C LEU A 28 2.54 4.82 6.10
N LEU A 29 1.83 3.94 5.40
CA LEU A 29 0.86 3.02 5.99
C LEU A 29 1.49 2.14 7.08
N ALA A 30 0.79 2.00 8.19
CA ALA A 30 1.15 1.01 9.21
C ALA A 30 0.65 -0.37 8.77
N ASN A 31 1.45 -1.42 8.98
CA ASN A 31 1.09 -2.79 8.58
C ASN A 31 0.57 -2.90 7.11
N PRO A 32 1.33 -2.39 6.11
CA PRO A 32 0.88 -2.30 4.72
C PRO A 32 0.78 -3.65 4.01
N ASP A 33 1.43 -4.67 4.55
CA ASP A 33 1.50 -6.04 4.06
C ASP A 33 0.55 -6.99 4.80
N PHE A 34 -0.17 -6.49 5.82
CA PHE A 34 -1.13 -7.24 6.63
C PHE A 34 -0.53 -8.36 7.48
N GLU A 35 0.78 -8.32 7.75
CA GLU A 35 1.47 -9.37 8.50
C GLU A 35 1.19 -9.33 10.01
N THR A 36 0.84 -8.16 10.52
CA THR A 36 0.46 -8.00 11.93
C THR A 36 -1.04 -8.20 12.09
N LEU A 37 -1.44 -9.29 12.75
CA LEU A 37 -2.83 -9.62 13.01
C LEU A 37 -3.20 -9.37 14.48
N ARG A 38 -4.43 -8.95 14.71
CA ARG A 38 -5.03 -8.82 16.05
C ARG A 38 -6.22 -9.77 16.17
N PRO A 39 -6.31 -10.57 17.24
CA PRO A 39 -7.48 -11.40 17.50
C PRO A 39 -8.69 -10.51 17.81
N ILE A 40 -9.87 -10.98 17.40
CA ILE A 40 -11.15 -10.36 17.69
C ILE A 40 -12.12 -11.40 18.24
N THR A 41 -13.17 -10.92 18.91
CA THR A 41 -14.30 -11.77 19.29
C THR A 41 -15.42 -11.54 18.28
N VAL A 42 -15.86 -12.62 17.65
CA VAL A 42 -16.99 -12.62 16.71
C VAL A 42 -18.24 -13.15 17.40
N GLU A 43 -19.40 -12.67 16.97
CA GLU A 43 -20.70 -13.20 17.35
C GLU A 43 -21.03 -14.47 16.53
N ASP A 44 -22.21 -15.05 16.80
CA ASP A 44 -22.73 -16.17 16.01
C ASP A 44 -22.76 -15.83 14.51
N GLY A 45 -22.33 -16.77 13.68
CA GLY A 45 -22.19 -16.55 12.24
C GLY A 45 -20.97 -15.73 11.82
N GLY A 46 -20.05 -15.43 12.74
CA GLY A 46 -18.78 -14.74 12.43
C GLY A 46 -18.92 -13.22 12.34
N LEU A 47 -19.98 -12.64 12.91
CA LEU A 47 -20.24 -11.20 12.80
C LEU A 47 -19.33 -10.39 13.74
N TRP A 48 -18.74 -9.31 13.22
CA TRP A 48 -17.96 -8.35 13.99
C TRP A 48 -18.17 -6.94 13.45
N HIS A 49 -18.81 -6.06 14.22
CA HIS A 49 -19.13 -4.68 13.81
C HIS A 49 -19.83 -4.58 12.43
N GLY A 50 -20.74 -5.52 12.14
CA GLY A 50 -21.46 -5.58 10.86
C GLY A 50 -20.71 -6.28 9.73
N TRP A 51 -19.45 -6.67 9.93
CA TRP A 51 -18.66 -7.45 9.00
C TRP A 51 -18.77 -8.94 9.25
N THR A 52 -18.86 -9.73 8.18
CA THR A 52 -18.74 -11.19 8.27
C THR A 52 -17.27 -11.58 8.20
N ILE A 53 -16.75 -12.14 9.29
CA ILE A 53 -15.37 -12.60 9.38
C ILE A 53 -15.34 -14.10 9.05
N ALA A 54 -14.67 -14.44 7.96
CA ALA A 54 -14.44 -15.82 7.56
C ALA A 54 -13.10 -16.33 8.08
N GLY A 55 -13.06 -17.61 8.46
CA GLY A 55 -11.84 -18.27 8.93
C GLY A 55 -11.50 -17.98 10.39
N GLU A 56 -10.22 -17.78 10.68
CA GLU A 56 -9.73 -17.48 12.02
C GLU A 56 -10.17 -16.05 12.44
N PRO A 57 -10.71 -15.84 13.66
CA PRO A 57 -11.27 -14.55 14.09
C PRO A 57 -10.15 -13.52 14.37
N THR A 58 -9.54 -13.02 13.31
CA THR A 58 -8.42 -12.08 13.31
C THR A 58 -8.63 -11.01 12.25
N VAL A 59 -8.08 -9.82 12.50
CA VAL A 59 -8.08 -8.68 11.58
C VAL A 59 -6.66 -8.12 11.46
N PRO A 60 -6.29 -7.48 10.34
CA PRO A 60 -5.02 -6.75 10.27
C PRO A 60 -5.01 -5.61 11.29
N ALA A 61 -3.97 -5.56 12.11
CA ALA A 61 -3.74 -4.46 13.04
C ALA A 61 -3.57 -3.13 12.29
N GLU A 62 -3.88 -2.02 12.95
CA GLU A 62 -3.82 -0.65 12.40
C GLU A 62 -4.78 -0.34 11.24
N TRP A 63 -5.54 -1.30 10.74
CA TRP A 63 -6.58 -1.07 9.74
C TRP A 63 -7.95 -0.91 10.40
N SER A 64 -8.72 0.08 9.93
CA SER A 64 -10.10 0.31 10.32
C SER A 64 -11.07 -0.32 9.33
N PHE A 65 -12.16 -0.85 9.85
CA PHE A 65 -13.24 -1.46 9.08
C PHE A 65 -14.46 -0.55 9.17
N ASN A 66 -14.98 -0.12 8.02
CA ASN A 66 -16.07 0.83 7.97
C ASN A 66 -17.39 0.14 8.37
N THR A 67 -18.11 0.68 9.35
CA THR A 67 -19.37 0.10 9.83
C THR A 67 -20.59 0.46 8.98
N ARG A 68 -20.44 1.37 8.01
CA ARG A 68 -21.47 1.74 7.02
C ARG A 68 -21.32 1.00 5.70
N TYR A 69 -20.09 0.71 5.30
CA TYR A 69 -19.76 0.00 4.07
C TYR A 69 -19.16 -1.35 4.43
N VAL A 70 -20.05 -2.27 4.78
CA VAL A 70 -19.73 -3.58 5.33
C VAL A 70 -19.65 -4.63 4.23
N GLY A 71 -19.12 -5.80 4.58
CA GLY A 71 -19.05 -6.96 3.69
C GLY A 71 -18.48 -8.15 4.43
N SER A 72 -17.79 -9.01 3.69
CA SER A 72 -17.01 -10.11 4.27
C SER A 72 -15.52 -9.84 4.18
N MET A 73 -14.78 -10.33 5.18
CA MET A 73 -13.33 -10.28 5.22
C MET A 73 -12.77 -11.63 5.64
N GLU A 74 -11.68 -12.01 5.00
CA GLU A 74 -10.88 -13.20 5.34
C GLU A 74 -9.40 -12.86 5.23
N VAL A 75 -8.61 -13.21 6.25
CA VAL A 75 -7.14 -13.18 6.17
C VAL A 75 -6.67 -14.51 5.61
N ARG A 76 -5.99 -14.49 4.45
CA ARG A 76 -5.61 -15.70 3.71
C ARG A 76 -4.10 -15.81 3.52
N ARG A 77 -3.62 -17.03 3.26
CA ARG A 77 -2.18 -17.39 3.15
C ARG A 77 -1.84 -18.20 1.90
N ASP A 78 -2.81 -18.51 1.06
CA ASP A 78 -2.68 -19.53 0.01
C ASP A 78 -1.83 -19.08 -1.19
N ASP A 79 -1.64 -17.78 -1.41
CA ASP A 79 -0.77 -17.24 -2.46
C ASP A 79 -0.58 -15.71 -2.28
N PRO A 80 0.10 -15.24 -1.22
CA PRO A 80 0.29 -13.81 -0.98
C PRO A 80 1.30 -13.20 -1.98
N HIS A 81 1.08 -11.93 -2.38
CA HIS A 81 2.05 -11.22 -3.23
C HIS A 81 3.39 -10.96 -2.50
N SER A 82 3.31 -10.72 -1.20
CA SER A 82 4.43 -10.48 -0.30
C SER A 82 4.08 -11.00 1.08
N GLY A 83 5.06 -11.41 1.87
CA GLY A 83 4.82 -11.90 3.23
C GLY A 83 4.11 -13.25 3.27
N ALA A 84 3.38 -13.51 4.34
CA ALA A 84 2.60 -14.73 4.56
C ALA A 84 1.10 -14.51 4.38
N TYR A 85 0.62 -13.26 4.43
CA TYR A 85 -0.79 -12.93 4.48
C TYR A 85 -1.22 -12.01 3.34
N TYR A 86 -2.51 -12.07 3.03
CA TYR A 86 -3.21 -11.03 2.28
C TYR A 86 -4.66 -10.92 2.75
N LEU A 87 -5.26 -9.76 2.53
CA LEU A 87 -6.65 -9.52 2.87
C LEU A 87 -7.55 -9.84 1.68
N ARG A 88 -8.53 -10.74 1.87
CA ARG A 88 -9.65 -10.91 0.95
C ARG A 88 -10.83 -10.12 1.49
N VAL A 89 -11.35 -9.21 0.67
CA VAL A 89 -12.55 -8.42 0.97
C VAL A 89 -13.58 -8.68 -0.11
N ALA A 90 -14.84 -8.90 0.27
CA ALA A 90 -15.94 -9.02 -0.68
C ALA A 90 -17.15 -8.21 -0.21
N ALA A 91 -17.74 -7.47 -1.15
CA ALA A 91 -18.93 -6.66 -0.93
C ALA A 91 -20.20 -7.43 -1.29
N PRO A 92 -21.35 -7.06 -0.68
CA PRO A 92 -22.65 -7.46 -1.18
C PRO A 92 -22.86 -7.04 -2.65
N GLU A 93 -23.71 -7.77 -3.37
CA GLU A 93 -24.04 -7.46 -4.76
C GLU A 93 -24.58 -6.03 -4.89
N GLY A 94 -23.98 -5.26 -5.82
CA GLY A 94 -24.37 -3.87 -6.06
C GLY A 94 -23.89 -2.86 -5.00
N ASP A 95 -23.08 -3.28 -4.02
CA ASP A 95 -22.55 -2.40 -2.96
C ASP A 95 -21.02 -2.41 -2.90
N SER A 96 -20.47 -1.78 -1.87
CA SER A 96 -19.04 -1.59 -1.61
C SER A 96 -18.70 -1.88 -0.15
N SER A 97 -17.47 -2.34 0.09
CA SER A 97 -16.95 -2.58 1.43
C SER A 97 -15.63 -1.85 1.60
N HIS A 98 -15.46 -1.15 2.73
CA HIS A 98 -14.34 -0.25 2.92
C HIS A 98 -13.48 -0.64 4.13
N VAL A 99 -12.19 -0.85 3.87
CA VAL A 99 -11.12 -0.87 4.87
C VAL A 99 -10.22 0.34 4.66
N TYR A 100 -9.74 0.96 5.73
CA TYR A 100 -9.02 2.22 5.62
C TYR A 100 -8.03 2.46 6.77
N GLN A 101 -7.07 3.35 6.51
CA GLN A 101 -6.24 4.01 7.51
C GLN A 101 -6.36 5.52 7.32
N ILE A 102 -6.79 6.23 8.36
CA ILE A 102 -6.74 7.70 8.37
C ILE A 102 -5.29 8.11 8.60
N ARG A 103 -4.82 9.10 7.83
CA ARG A 103 -3.45 9.62 7.89
C ARG A 103 -3.49 11.13 8.05
N GLU A 104 -2.67 11.62 8.97
CA GLU A 104 -2.54 13.05 9.30
C GLU A 104 -1.13 13.57 8.99
N ASP A 105 -0.24 12.69 8.53
CA ASP A 105 1.17 12.95 8.24
C ASP A 105 1.43 13.28 6.76
N PHE A 106 0.39 13.69 6.03
CA PHE A 106 0.54 14.25 4.70
C PHE A 106 1.00 15.70 4.79
N GLU A 107 2.06 16.02 4.06
CA GLU A 107 2.67 17.34 3.97
C GLU A 107 2.22 18.06 2.70
N VAL A 108 1.89 19.34 2.84
CA VAL A 108 1.48 20.18 1.71
C VAL A 108 2.67 20.38 0.76
N GLY A 109 2.42 20.24 -0.54
CA GLY A 109 3.43 20.44 -1.58
C GLY A 109 4.32 19.22 -1.86
N GLN A 110 4.11 18.10 -1.16
CA GLN A 110 4.79 16.83 -1.44
C GLN A 110 4.02 15.98 -2.45
N TRP A 111 4.76 15.18 -3.22
CA TRP A 111 4.20 14.15 -4.09
C TRP A 111 4.20 12.80 -3.39
N TYR A 112 3.08 12.10 -3.47
CA TYR A 112 2.91 10.76 -2.90
C TYR A 112 2.64 9.75 -3.99
N ARG A 113 3.21 8.55 -3.85
CA ARG A 113 2.88 7.39 -4.68
C ARG A 113 2.00 6.44 -3.88
N ILE A 114 0.86 6.07 -4.46
CA ILE A 114 -0.02 5.04 -3.93
C ILE A 114 0.12 3.81 -4.83
N SER A 115 0.30 2.64 -4.23
CA SER A 115 0.37 1.37 -4.93
C SER A 115 -0.26 0.26 -4.09
N ALA A 116 -1.01 -0.62 -4.73
CA ALA A 116 -1.58 -1.80 -4.12
C ALA A 116 -1.53 -2.97 -5.11
N HIS A 117 -1.38 -4.19 -4.59
CA HIS A 117 -1.52 -5.42 -5.36
C HIS A 117 -2.91 -5.98 -5.11
N ILE A 118 -3.74 -5.98 -6.15
CA ILE A 118 -5.14 -6.43 -6.09
C ILE A 118 -5.31 -7.55 -7.10
N ARG A 119 -6.00 -8.62 -6.67
CA ARG A 119 -6.40 -9.72 -7.53
C ARG A 119 -7.86 -10.08 -7.29
N GLY A 120 -8.50 -10.59 -8.34
CA GLY A 120 -9.95 -10.75 -8.38
C GLY A 120 -10.65 -9.46 -8.81
N GLY A 121 -11.81 -9.62 -9.44
CA GLY A 121 -12.66 -8.57 -9.96
C GLY A 121 -14.02 -9.18 -10.34
N ALA A 122 -15.08 -8.37 -10.24
CA ALA A 122 -16.51 -8.76 -10.18
C ALA A 122 -16.80 -10.25 -10.45
N ALA A 123 -17.02 -11.02 -9.39
CA ALA A 123 -17.98 -12.10 -9.49
C ALA A 123 -19.35 -11.41 -9.55
N GLY A 124 -19.89 -11.29 -10.77
CA GLY A 124 -21.32 -11.07 -10.94
C GLY A 124 -22.10 -12.30 -10.48
#